data_AF-A0A8R1ILV5-F1
#
_entry.id   AF-A0A8R1ILV5-F1
#
_cell.length_a   1.000
_cell.length_b   1.000
_cell.length_c   1.000
_cell.angle_alpha   90.00
_cell.angle_beta   90.00
_cell.angle_gamma   90.00
#
_symmetry.space_group_name_H-M   'P 1'
#
loop_
_entity.id
_entity.type
_entity.pdbx_description
1 polymer ?
#
loop_
_entity_poly.entity_id
_entity_poly.type
_entity_poly.pdbx_seq_one_letter_code
_entity_poly.pdbx_strand_id
1 'polypeptide(L)' 'MQARVTVCQSLLLTPQKKEFLADLVTGDESWILYYNNTQRAVWIPCGEERPVQPKASFHEKKSLLSCFWDAKVPP' A
#
# COMPACT_ATOMS: atom_id res chain seq x y z
N MET A 1 -0.35 7.29 -21.36
CA MET A 1 -0.97 5.95 -21.51
C MET A 1 -0.08 5.01 -22.34
N GLN A 2 0.41 5.45 -23.50
CA GLN A 2 1.25 4.65 -24.40
C GLN A 2 2.47 3.99 -23.72
N ALA A 3 3.22 4.73 -22.90
CA ALA A 3 4.39 4.19 -22.20
C ALA A 3 4.06 2.98 -21.32
N ARG A 4 2.94 3.02 -20.59
CA ARG A 4 2.49 1.90 -19.75
C ARG A 4 2.16 0.68 -20.60
N VAL A 5 1.46 0.87 -21.72
CA VAL A 5 1.10 -0.21 -22.65
C VAL A 5 2.35 -0.87 -23.22
N THR A 6 3.30 -0.07 -23.72
CA THR A 6 4.55 -0.58 -24.31
C THR A 6 5.36 -1.39 -23.30
N VAL A 7 5.54 -0.89 -22.07
CA VAL A 7 6.29 -1.60 -21.01
C VAL A 7 5.60 -2.91 -20.64
N CYS A 8 4.28 -2.89 -20.42
CA CYS A 8 3.54 -4.10 -20.10
C CYS A 8 3.61 -5.14 -21.22
N GLN A 9 3.51 -4.74 -22.49
CA GLN A 9 3.63 -5.65 -23.63
C GLN A 9 5.03 -6.29 -23.69
N SER A 10 6.09 -5.49 -23.51
CA SER A 10 7.47 -5.99 -23.51
C SER A 10 7.71 -7.01 -22.39
N LEU A 11 7.31 -6.68 -21.17
CA LEU A 11 7.45 -7.58 -20.01
C LEU A 11 6.62 -8.86 -20.15
N LEU A 12 5.42 -8.76 -20.75
CA LEU A 12 4.56 -9.92 -20.96
C LEU A 12 5.11 -10.90 -22.00
N LEU A 13 5.71 -10.38 -23.07
CA LEU A 13 6.26 -11.17 -24.18
C LEU A 13 7.69 -11.68 -23.92
N THR A 14 8.26 -11.41 -22.74
CA THR A 14 9.60 -11.86 -22.38
C THR A 14 9.63 -13.40 -22.23
N PRO A 15 10.50 -14.13 -22.97
CA PRO A 15 10.51 -15.60 -23.00
C PRO A 15 10.70 -16.27 -21.63
N GLN A 16 11.39 -15.59 -20.70
CA GLN A 16 11.79 -16.10 -19.37
C GLN A 16 10.95 -15.50 -18.23
N LYS A 17 9.69 -15.13 -18.51
CA LYS A 17 8.83 -14.43 -17.54
C LYS A 17 8.76 -15.07 -16.15
N LYS A 18 8.68 -16.41 -16.05
CA LYS A 18 8.63 -17.10 -14.74
C LYS A 18 9.94 -16.99 -13.96
N GLU A 19 11.07 -17.10 -14.65
CA GLU A 19 12.41 -17.02 -14.05
C GLU A 19 12.68 -15.58 -13.59
N PHE A 20 12.37 -14.60 -14.44
CA PHE A 20 12.50 -13.18 -14.10
C PHE A 20 11.71 -12.81 -12.83
N LEU A 21 10.49 -13.32 -12.66
CA LEU A 21 9.69 -13.04 -11.47
C LEU A 21 10.25 -13.69 -10.20
N ALA A 22 10.93 -14.83 -10.31
CA ALA A 22 11.55 -15.50 -9.16
C ALA A 22 12.78 -14.74 -8.64
N ASP A 23 13.49 -14.05 -9.53
CA ASP A 23 14.68 -13.26 -9.21
C ASP A 23 14.38 -11.76 -8.97
N LEU A 24 13.13 -11.33 -9.12
CA LEU A 24 12.73 -9.95 -8.98
C LEU A 24 12.77 -9.52 -7.51
N VAL A 25 13.67 -8.59 -7.19
CA VAL A 25 13.60 -7.80 -5.97
C VAL A 25 12.85 -6.51 -6.28
N THR A 26 11.82 -6.20 -5.50
CA THR A 26 11.09 -4.94 -5.60
C THR A 26 11.20 -4.17 -4.29
N GLY A 27 10.91 -2.88 -4.34
CA GLY A 27 10.86 -2.05 -3.14
C GLY A 27 10.05 -0.80 -3.40
N ASP A 28 9.57 -0.23 -2.31
CA ASP A 28 8.77 1.00 -2.34
C ASP A 28 8.97 1.79 -1.05
N GLU A 29 8.57 3.05 -1.10
CA GLU A 29 8.62 3.96 0.03
C GLU A 29 7.20 4.36 0.44
N SER A 30 6.91 4.21 1.72
CA SER A 30 5.60 4.57 2.28
C SER A 30 5.74 5.38 3.54
N TRP A 31 4.86 6.37 3.72
CA TRP A 31 4.79 7.13 4.95
C TRP A 31 4.01 6.34 6.00
N ILE A 32 4.69 5.93 7.07
CA ILE A 32 4.05 5.38 8.27
C ILE A 32 3.76 6.54 9.22
N LEU A 33 2.47 6.84 9.37
CA LEU A 33 1.98 7.81 10.33
C LEU A 33 1.93 7.16 11.70
N TYR A 34 2.40 7.86 12.74
CA TYR A 34 2.16 7.46 14.13
C TYR A 34 0.74 7.87 14.54
N TYR A 35 -0.24 7.41 13.76
CA TYR A 35 -1.64 7.75 13.94
C TYR A 35 -2.38 6.64 14.66
N ASN A 36 -2.82 6.93 15.88
CA ASN A 36 -3.79 6.09 16.56
C ASN A 36 -5.19 6.56 16.15
N ASN A 37 -5.64 6.12 14.96
CA ASN A 37 -6.99 6.44 14.51
C ASN A 37 -8.00 5.83 15.47
N THR A 38 -8.59 6.66 16.33
CA THR A 38 -9.68 6.25 17.22
C THR A 38 -11.03 6.22 16.50
N GLN A 39 -11.09 6.61 15.22
CA GLN A 39 -12.28 6.41 14.38
C GLN A 39 -12.56 4.93 14.21
N ARG A 40 -13.56 4.50 14.97
CA ARG A 40 -14.14 3.17 14.90
C ARG A 40 -15.51 3.30 14.27
N ALA A 41 -15.85 2.34 13.43
CA ALA A 41 -17.23 2.15 13.02
C ALA A 41 -18.07 1.91 14.28
N VAL A 42 -19.13 2.70 14.44
CA VAL A 42 -20.10 2.56 15.53
C VAL A 42 -21.44 2.17 14.93
N TRP A 43 -22.11 1.19 15.55
CA TRP A 43 -23.48 0.87 15.23
C TRP A 43 -24.40 1.85 15.95
N ILE A 44 -25.33 2.45 15.23
CA ILE A 44 -26.22 3.49 15.76
C ILE A 44 -27.65 3.13 15.36
N PRO A 45 -28.64 3.29 16.27
CA PRO A 45 -30.05 3.13 15.96
C PRO A 45 -30.52 4.02 14.80
N CYS A 46 -31.59 3.58 14.13
CA CYS A 46 -32.20 4.36 13.05
C CYS A 46 -32.76 5.68 13.61
N GLY A 47 -32.34 6.81 13.05
CA GLY A 47 -32.79 8.14 13.46
C GLY A 47 -31.91 8.86 14.47
N GLU A 48 -30.88 8.21 15.01
CA GLU A 48 -29.92 8.86 15.91
C GLU A 48 -28.73 9.48 15.16
N GLU A 49 -28.23 10.59 15.67
CA GLU A 49 -27.07 11.28 15.11
C GLU A 49 -25.76 10.51 15.36
N ARG A 50 -24.84 10.64 14.40
CA ARG A 50 -23.52 10.02 14.52
C ARG A 50 -22.68 10.74 15.56
N PRO A 51 -21.95 10.02 16.43
CA PRO A 51 -20.95 10.64 17.30
C PRO A 51 -19.94 11.42 16.45
N VAL A 52 -19.83 12.72 16.72
CA VAL A 52 -18.85 13.57 16.05
C VAL A 52 -17.47 13.25 16.61
N GLN A 53 -16.65 12.57 15.82
CA GLN A 53 -15.25 12.36 16.16
C GLN A 53 -14.42 13.51 15.59
N PRO A 54 -13.62 14.21 16.43
CA PRO A 54 -12.71 15.23 15.94
C PRO A 54 -11.82 14.66 14.85
N LYS A 55 -11.67 15.39 13.74
CA LYS A 55 -10.68 15.06 12.72
C LYS A 55 -9.31 15.15 13.38
N ALA A 56 -8.53 14.08 13.33
CA ALA A 56 -7.20 14.10 13.92
C ALA A 56 -6.34 15.18 13.28
N SER A 57 -5.46 15.78 14.09
CA SER A 57 -4.55 16.80 13.62
C SER A 57 -3.54 16.18 12.65
N PHE A 58 -3.39 16.77 11.46
CA PHE A 58 -2.51 16.28 10.39
C PHE A 58 -1.00 16.32 10.73
N HIS A 59 -0.63 16.78 11.93
CA HIS A 59 0.76 17.10 12.32
C HIS A 59 1.39 16.05 13.24
N GLU A 60 0.98 14.80 13.16
CA GLU A 60 1.63 13.74 13.93
C GLU A 60 3.02 13.39 13.36
N LYS A 61 3.87 12.82 14.22
CA LYS A 61 5.16 12.25 13.81
C LYS A 61 4.90 11.24 12.68
N LYS A 62 5.75 11.25 11.67
CA LYS A 62 5.72 10.27 10.58
C LYS A 62 7.13 9.75 10.32
N SER A 63 7.22 8.47 10.00
CA SER A 63 8.45 7.84 9.53
C SER A 63 8.28 7.47 8.07
N LEU A 64 9.34 7.64 7.28
CA LEU A 64 9.41 7.07 5.95
C LEU A 64 9.90 5.63 6.09
N LEU A 65 9.07 4.67 5.68
CA LEU A 65 9.48 3.28 5.51
C LEU A 65 9.98 3.11 4.09
N SER A 66 11.22 2.66 3.94
CA SER A 66 11.72 2.11 2.68
C SER A 66 11.86 0.60 2.87
N CYS A 67 11.14 -0.19 2.09
CA CYS A 67 11.18 -1.64 2.18
C CYS A 67 11.51 -2.28 0.83
N PHE A 68 12.26 -3.38 0.87
CA PHE A 68 12.60 -4.21 -0.28
C PHE A 68 12.27 -5.66 0.04
N TRP A 69 11.70 -6.38 -0.93
CA TRP A 69 11.33 -7.78 -0.77
C TRP A 69 11.39 -8.52 -2.12
N ASP A 70 11.46 -9.84 -2.04
CA ASP A 70 11.44 -10.74 -3.20
C ASP A 70 10.41 -11.87 -3.00
N ALA A 71 10.32 -12.77 -3.98
CA ALA A 71 9.39 -13.91 -3.94
C ALA A 71 9.99 -15.17 -3.29
N LYS A 72 11.22 -15.11 -2.76
CA LYS A 72 11.91 -16.29 -2.24
C LYS A 72 11.28 -16.68 -0.91
N VAL A 73 10.87 -17.95 -0.82
CA VAL A 73 10.39 -18.51 0.44
C VAL A 73 11.62 -18.82 1.30
N PRO A 74 11.70 -18.33 2.55
CA PRO A 74 12.77 -18.72 3.47
C PRO A 74 12.77 -20.24 3.69
N PRO A 75 13.94 -20.87 3.88
CA PRO A 75 14.05 -22.30 4.17
C PRO A 75 13.35 -22.70 5.48
#